data_AF-A0A4R4ER39-F1
#
_entry.id   AF-A0A4R4ER39-F1
#
_cell.length_a   1.000
_cell.length_b   1.000
_cell.length_c   1.000
_cell.angle_alpha   90.00
_cell.angle_beta   90.00
_cell.angle_gamma   90.00
#
_symmetry.space_group_name_H-M   'P 1'
#
loop_
_entity.id
_entity.type
_entity.pdbx_description
1 polymer ?
#
loop_
_entity_poly.entity_id
_entity_poly.type
_entity_poly.pdbx_seq_one_letter_code
_entity_poly.pdbx_strand_id
1 'polypeptide(L)'
;MTYLQLIQTYQDNLHSYSLEQLRFKPKQDVWSIGQMYSHIILTSLYYLDNVEICAAASKEQQLGKTEGGDKIFKLGGFPPIRIKLPEPENTPSNSESKEELIIGLDQVRQKMMEWESKINSINANYKAKHDGFGWLNAREWFDLISMHFTHHLRQKRELEQNLNLE
;
A
#
# COMPACT_ATOMS: atom_id res chain seq x y z
N MET A 1 -5.79 8.31 -12.13
CA MET A 1 -5.91 8.92 -10.79
C MET A 1 -4.50 9.06 -10.25
N THR A 2 -4.11 10.24 -9.76
CA THR A 2 -2.81 10.43 -9.12
C THR A 2 -2.78 9.78 -7.73
N TYR A 3 -1.61 9.60 -7.13
CA TYR A 3 -1.51 9.06 -5.77
C TYR A 3 -2.22 9.98 -4.75
N LEU A 4 -2.15 11.30 -4.93
CA LEU A 4 -2.87 12.27 -4.08
C LEU A 4 -4.39 12.08 -4.19
N GLN A 5 -4.91 11.90 -5.41
CA GLN A 5 -6.34 11.65 -5.62
C GLN A 5 -6.77 10.31 -5.03
N LEU A 6 -5.93 9.28 -5.11
CA LEU A 6 -6.18 7.97 -4.48
C LEU A 6 -6.28 8.13 -2.97
N ILE A 7 -5.27 8.70 -2.32
CA ILE A 7 -5.26 8.88 -0.86
C ILE A 7 -6.46 9.72 -0.42
N GLN A 8 -6.75 10.84 -1.11
CA GLN A 8 -7.91 11.66 -0.81
C GLN A 8 -9.22 10.85 -0.90
N THR A 9 -9.37 10.01 -1.94
CA THR A 9 -10.54 9.13 -2.07
C THR A 9 -10.67 8.18 -0.86
N TYR A 10 -9.56 7.63 -0.37
CA TYR A 10 -9.59 6.80 0.85
C TYR A 10 -9.95 7.61 2.09
N GLN A 11 -9.45 8.84 2.24
CA GLN A 11 -9.78 9.74 3.35
C GLN A 11 -11.27 10.11 3.33
N ASP A 12 -11.80 10.53 2.19
CA ASP A 12 -13.21 10.91 2.03
C ASP A 12 -14.15 9.75 2.37
N ASN A 13 -13.84 8.54 1.86
CA ASN A 13 -14.61 7.33 2.19
C ASN A 13 -14.52 7.01 3.68
N LEU A 14 -13.34 7.14 4.30
CA LEU A 14 -13.14 6.84 5.72
C LEU A 14 -13.98 7.73 6.64
N HIS A 15 -14.23 8.98 6.24
CA HIS A 15 -15.14 9.86 6.98
C HIS A 15 -16.58 9.33 7.02
N SER A 16 -17.05 8.67 5.96
CA SER A 16 -18.42 8.15 5.86
C SER A 16 -18.70 6.91 6.72
N TYR A 17 -17.69 6.12 7.09
CA TYR A 17 -17.90 4.88 7.85
C TYR A 17 -18.10 5.12 9.34
N SER A 18 -19.01 4.40 10.00
CA SER A 18 -19.02 4.30 11.46
C SER A 18 -17.88 3.40 11.96
N LEU A 19 -17.53 3.50 13.24
CA LEU A 19 -16.54 2.59 13.85
C LEU A 19 -17.02 1.12 13.81
N GLU A 20 -18.33 0.90 13.90
CA GLU A 20 -18.94 -0.43 13.78
C GLU A 20 -18.75 -0.98 12.36
N GLN A 21 -19.00 -0.18 11.32
CA GLN A 21 -18.76 -0.55 9.92
C GLN A 21 -17.28 -0.84 9.65
N LEU A 22 -16.36 -0.05 10.21
CA LEU A 22 -14.92 -0.30 10.09
C LEU A 22 -14.52 -1.63 10.72
N ARG A 23 -15.15 -2.02 11.83
CA ARG A 23 -14.80 -3.24 12.59
C ARG A 23 -15.57 -4.48 12.13
N PHE A 24 -16.64 -4.32 11.36
CA PHE A 24 -17.48 -5.41 10.90
C PHE A 24 -16.67 -6.43 10.10
N LYS A 25 -16.74 -7.70 10.53
CA LYS A 25 -16.18 -8.83 9.80
C LYS A 25 -17.33 -9.69 9.27
N PRO A 26 -17.49 -9.86 7.95
CA PRO A 26 -18.54 -10.71 7.41
C PRO A 26 -18.30 -12.19 7.72
N LYS A 27 -17.03 -12.61 7.85
CA LYS A 27 -16.58 -13.95 8.25
C LYS A 27 -15.25 -13.86 8.99
N GLN A 28 -14.88 -14.92 9.71
CA GLN A 28 -13.63 -14.97 10.47
C GLN A 28 -12.39 -14.73 9.60
N ASP A 29 -12.38 -15.29 8.39
CA ASP A 29 -11.26 -15.27 7.43
C ASP A 29 -11.31 -14.15 6.39
N VAL A 30 -12.29 -13.24 6.51
CA VAL A 30 -12.44 -12.07 5.64
C VAL A 30 -12.08 -10.82 6.42
N TRP A 31 -11.24 -9.96 5.85
CA TRP A 31 -10.86 -8.70 6.47
C TRP A 31 -12.07 -7.78 6.67
N SER A 32 -12.06 -6.96 7.71
CA SER A 32 -12.93 -5.79 7.80
C SER A 32 -12.42 -4.65 6.90
N ILE A 33 -13.23 -3.60 6.74
CA ILE A 33 -12.76 -2.36 6.10
C ILE A 33 -11.58 -1.77 6.90
N GLY A 34 -11.64 -1.76 8.24
CA GLY A 34 -10.57 -1.27 9.11
C GLY A 34 -9.25 -2.03 8.90
N GLN A 35 -9.29 -3.36 8.80
CA GLN A 35 -8.11 -4.18 8.51
C GLN A 35 -7.50 -3.85 7.14
N MET A 36 -8.34 -3.63 6.13
CA MET A 36 -7.88 -3.21 4.81
C MET A 36 -7.20 -1.83 4.86
N TYR A 37 -7.76 -0.85 5.58
CA TYR A 37 -7.14 0.46 5.77
C TYR A 37 -5.80 0.35 6.52
N SER A 38 -5.75 -0.41 7.61
CA SER A 38 -4.50 -0.66 8.36
C SER A 38 -3.43 -1.27 7.44
N HIS A 39 -3.81 -2.25 6.61
CA HIS A 39 -2.91 -2.87 5.63
C HIS A 39 -2.34 -1.89 4.60
N ILE A 40 -3.18 -1.07 3.96
CA ILE A 40 -2.71 -0.11 2.94
C ILE A 40 -1.78 0.95 3.53
N ILE A 41 -2.04 1.38 4.75
CA ILE A 41 -1.20 2.36 5.46
C ILE A 41 0.15 1.74 5.79
N LEU A 42 0.17 0.64 6.55
CA LEU A 42 1.41 0.03 7.04
C LEU A 42 2.31 -0.44 5.90
N THR A 43 1.73 -1.06 4.87
CA THR A 43 2.47 -1.52 3.70
C THR A 43 3.09 -0.34 2.93
N SER A 44 2.37 0.76 2.81
CA SER A 44 2.87 1.95 2.10
C SER A 44 3.96 2.67 2.88
N LEU A 45 3.87 2.72 4.21
CA LEU A 45 4.94 3.24 5.07
C LEU A 45 6.19 2.35 4.94
N TYR A 46 6.04 1.03 4.93
CA TYR A 46 7.14 0.11 4.66
C TYR A 46 7.78 0.33 3.28
N TYR A 47 6.98 0.60 2.24
CA TYR A 47 7.52 0.95 0.91
C TYR A 47 8.30 2.26 0.95
N LEU A 48 7.81 3.28 1.66
CA LEU A 48 8.50 4.55 1.83
C LEU A 48 9.82 4.42 2.62
N ASP A 49 9.87 3.54 3.62
CA ASP A 49 11.12 3.24 4.33
C ASP A 49 12.15 2.62 3.37
N ASN A 50 11.72 1.80 2.41
CA ASN A 50 12.60 1.24 1.38
C ASN A 50 13.04 2.27 0.34
N VAL A 51 12.21 3.29 0.05
CA VAL A 51 12.64 4.46 -0.72
C VAL A 51 13.80 5.16 -0.02
N GLU A 52 13.68 5.37 1.30
CA GLU A 52 14.73 5.97 2.11
C GLU A 52 16.01 5.13 2.14
N ILE A 53 15.89 3.80 2.27
CA ILE A 53 17.04 2.88 2.18
C ILE A 53 17.75 3.03 0.83
N CYS A 54 17.02 3.11 -0.28
CA CYS A 54 17.61 3.30 -1.61
C CYS A 54 18.31 4.66 -1.70
N ALA A 55 17.73 5.72 -1.13
CA ALA A 55 18.31 7.06 -1.14
C ALA A 55 19.59 7.17 -0.30
N ALA A 56 19.66 6.45 0.83
CA ALA A 56 20.80 6.42 1.74
C ALA A 56 21.89 5.43 1.31
N ALA A 57 21.65 4.62 0.26
CA ALA A 57 22.60 3.61 -0.17
C ALA A 57 23.87 4.25 -0.77
N SER A 58 25.01 3.60 -0.52
CA SER A 58 26.31 3.98 -1.06
C SER A 58 26.93 2.93 -1.98
N LYS A 59 26.25 1.78 -2.14
CA LYS A 59 26.69 0.66 -2.95
C LYS A 59 25.61 0.28 -3.95
N GLU A 60 26.03 0.15 -5.21
CA GLU A 60 25.17 -0.32 -6.28
C GLU A 60 24.82 -1.80 -6.15
N GLN A 61 23.61 -2.14 -6.59
CA GLN A 61 23.08 -3.48 -6.66
C GLN A 61 22.69 -3.81 -8.10
N GLN A 62 23.38 -4.78 -8.68
CA GLN A 62 23.20 -5.17 -10.08
C GLN A 62 22.08 -6.19 -10.28
N LEU A 63 21.66 -6.90 -9.23
CA LEU A 63 20.50 -7.78 -9.29
C LEU A 63 19.22 -6.98 -9.57
N GLY A 64 18.29 -7.65 -10.24
CA GLY A 64 17.03 -7.07 -10.70
C GLY A 64 15.81 -7.62 -9.98
N LYS A 65 14.66 -7.31 -10.56
CA LYS A 65 13.35 -7.84 -10.15
C LYS A 65 13.29 -9.35 -10.37
N THR A 66 12.40 -10.00 -9.64
CA THR A 66 11.93 -11.35 -10.00
C THR A 66 11.03 -11.28 -11.23
N GLU A 67 10.71 -12.43 -11.85
CA GLU A 67 9.72 -12.48 -12.93
C GLU A 67 8.36 -11.90 -12.50
N GLY A 68 7.96 -12.12 -11.24
CA GLY A 68 6.75 -11.53 -10.66
C GLY A 68 6.84 -10.01 -10.55
N GLY A 69 7.97 -9.49 -10.09
CA GLY A 69 8.24 -8.05 -10.07
C GLY A 69 8.15 -7.44 -11.46
N ASP A 70 8.84 -8.02 -12.44
CA ASP A 70 8.79 -7.52 -13.82
C ASP A 70 7.39 -7.50 -14.40
N LYS A 71 6.54 -8.50 -14.08
CA LYS A 71 5.14 -8.54 -14.53
C LYS A 71 4.34 -7.38 -13.98
N ILE A 72 4.39 -7.10 -12.67
CA ILE A 72 3.55 -6.04 -12.08
C ILE A 72 3.98 -4.65 -12.54
N PHE A 73 5.29 -4.41 -12.74
CA PHE A 73 5.77 -3.12 -13.25
C PHE A 73 5.44 -2.93 -14.73
N LYS A 74 5.50 -4.00 -15.55
CA LYS A 74 5.03 -3.95 -16.95
C LYS A 74 3.52 -3.71 -17.06
N LEU A 75 2.73 -4.26 -16.14
CA LEU A 75 1.28 -4.06 -16.08
C LEU A 75 0.90 -2.71 -15.45
N GLY A 76 1.81 -2.07 -14.71
CA GLY A 76 1.52 -0.87 -13.93
C GLY A 76 0.61 -1.13 -12.72
N GLY A 77 0.54 -2.36 -12.22
CA GLY A 77 -0.36 -2.72 -11.13
C GLY A 77 -0.34 -4.19 -10.73
N PHE A 78 -0.95 -4.49 -9.59
CA PHE A 78 -1.17 -5.87 -9.13
C PHE A 78 -2.28 -6.53 -9.95
N PRO A 79 -2.19 -7.85 -10.23
CA PRO A 79 -3.25 -8.58 -10.90
C PRO A 79 -4.56 -8.52 -10.08
N PRO A 80 -5.74 -8.55 -10.74
CA PRO A 80 -7.04 -8.45 -10.08
C PRO A 80 -7.45 -9.81 -9.47
N ILE A 81 -6.59 -10.39 -8.64
CA ILE A 81 -6.80 -11.64 -7.93
C ILE A 81 -6.59 -11.42 -6.43
N ARG A 82 -7.22 -12.25 -5.58
CA ARG A 82 -6.96 -12.21 -4.14
C ARG A 82 -5.61 -12.85 -3.86
N ILE A 83 -4.70 -12.07 -3.27
CA ILE A 83 -3.41 -12.55 -2.79
C ILE A 83 -3.58 -12.92 -1.32
N LYS A 84 -3.39 -14.19 -0.97
CA LYS A 84 -3.47 -14.68 0.41
C LYS A 84 -2.10 -15.11 0.86
N LEU A 85 -1.55 -14.43 1.86
CA LEU A 85 -0.31 -14.78 2.52
C LEU A 85 -0.59 -15.69 3.74
N PRO A 86 0.43 -16.40 4.27
CA PRO A 86 0.29 -17.22 5.47
C PRO A 86 -0.17 -16.40 6.68
N GLU A 87 -1.05 -16.97 7.50
CA GLU A 87 -1.56 -16.37 8.74
C GLU A 87 -0.92 -17.05 9.96
N PRO A 88 -0.76 -16.35 11.12
CA PRO A 88 -1.36 -15.06 11.49
C PRO A 88 -0.54 -13.81 11.17
N GLU A 89 0.70 -13.94 10.67
CA GLU A 89 1.63 -12.81 10.52
C GLU A 89 1.15 -11.76 9.51
N ASN A 90 0.20 -12.11 8.63
CA ASN A 90 -0.32 -11.24 7.58
C ASN A 90 -1.76 -10.77 7.83
N THR A 91 -2.30 -10.95 9.04
CA THR A 91 -3.59 -10.39 9.46
C THR A 91 -3.37 -8.99 10.04
N PRO A 92 -3.87 -7.92 9.38
CA PRO A 92 -3.82 -6.57 9.94
C PRO A 92 -4.67 -6.46 11.20
N SER A 93 -4.34 -5.51 12.07
CA SER A 93 -5.19 -5.23 13.24
C SER A 93 -6.55 -4.67 12.82
N ASN A 94 -7.55 -4.91 13.66
CA ASN A 94 -8.89 -4.36 13.53
C ASN A 94 -9.24 -3.45 14.73
N SER A 95 -8.22 -2.96 15.44
CA SER A 95 -8.37 -2.21 16.69
C SER A 95 -8.38 -0.71 16.47
N GLU A 96 -7.76 -0.26 15.38
CA GLU A 96 -7.54 1.15 15.03
C GLU A 96 -8.85 1.92 15.04
N SER A 97 -8.79 3.11 15.62
CA SER A 97 -9.81 4.14 15.53
C SER A 97 -9.82 4.79 14.15
N LYS A 98 -10.91 5.47 13.82
CA LYS A 98 -10.99 6.23 12.57
C LYS A 98 -9.90 7.30 12.52
N GLU A 99 -9.63 7.95 13.65
CA GLU A 99 -8.63 9.00 13.80
C GLU A 99 -7.21 8.48 13.53
N GLU A 100 -6.86 7.30 14.07
CA GLU A 100 -5.56 6.65 13.80
C GLU A 100 -5.40 6.31 12.32
N LEU A 101 -6.45 5.82 11.66
CA LEU A 101 -6.43 5.53 10.22
C LEU A 101 -6.29 6.80 9.36
N ILE A 102 -6.95 7.90 9.74
CA ILE A 102 -6.80 9.20 9.07
C ILE A 102 -5.36 9.71 9.21
N ILE A 103 -4.80 9.68 10.43
CA ILE A 103 -3.41 10.07 10.68
C ILE A 103 -2.45 9.23 9.84
N GLY A 104 -2.68 7.91 9.75
CA GLY A 104 -1.86 7.02 8.93
C GLY A 104 -1.88 7.36 7.44
N LEU A 105 -3.05 7.68 6.88
CA LEU A 105 -3.17 8.14 5.49
C LEU A 105 -2.47 9.49 5.27
N ASP A 106 -2.59 10.42 6.21
CA ASP A 106 -1.88 11.71 6.15
C ASP A 106 -0.37 11.54 6.20
N GLN A 107 0.14 10.62 7.03
CA GLN A 107 1.57 10.29 7.08
C GLN A 107 2.08 9.74 5.73
N VAL A 108 1.34 8.81 5.11
CA VAL A 108 1.67 8.31 3.78
C VAL A 108 1.68 9.45 2.77
N ARG A 109 0.65 10.30 2.76
CA ARG A 109 0.54 11.46 1.86
C ARG A 109 1.73 12.41 2.00
N GLN A 110 2.07 12.80 3.22
CA GLN A 110 3.17 13.73 3.50
C GLN A 110 4.51 13.16 3.02
N LYS A 111 4.83 11.92 3.41
CA LYS A 111 6.07 11.25 2.96
C LYS A 111 6.12 11.10 1.43
N MET A 112 5.01 10.78 0.77
CA MET A 112 4.98 10.72 -0.69
C MET A 112 5.29 12.07 -1.33
N MET A 113 4.71 13.16 -0.83
CA MET A 113 4.99 14.51 -1.33
C MET A 113 6.46 14.91 -1.11
N GLU A 114 7.04 14.55 0.03
CA GLU A 114 8.47 14.79 0.30
C GLU A 114 9.37 14.05 -0.69
N TRP A 115 9.05 12.79 -1.01
CA TRP A 115 9.84 11.98 -1.94
C TRP A 115 9.64 12.33 -3.41
N GLU A 116 8.44 12.74 -3.82
CA GLU A 116 8.12 13.03 -5.23
C GLU A 116 9.12 14.00 -5.88
N SER A 117 9.58 15.01 -5.14
CA SER A 117 10.52 16.02 -5.64
C SER A 117 11.97 15.52 -5.82
N LYS A 118 12.38 14.49 -5.07
CA LYS A 118 13.78 14.01 -4.98
C LYS A 118 14.00 12.63 -5.59
N ILE A 119 12.94 11.85 -5.80
CA ILE A 119 13.04 10.44 -6.18
C ILE A 119 13.77 10.23 -7.52
N ASN A 120 13.63 11.16 -8.48
CA ASN A 120 14.27 11.06 -9.79
C ASN A 120 15.77 11.35 -9.76
N SER A 121 16.30 11.96 -8.68
CA SER A 121 17.74 12.20 -8.54
C SER A 121 18.48 11.05 -7.83
N ILE A 122 17.76 10.04 -7.34
CA ILE A 122 18.37 8.88 -6.69
C ILE A 122 18.94 7.95 -7.76
N ASN A 123 20.16 7.44 -7.55
CA ASN A 123 20.77 6.47 -8.46
C ASN A 123 19.89 5.22 -8.58
N ALA A 124 19.47 4.88 -9.80
CA ALA A 124 18.60 3.73 -10.08
C ALA A 124 19.25 2.36 -9.76
N ASN A 125 20.57 2.32 -9.57
CA ASN A 125 21.29 1.13 -9.12
C ASN A 125 21.32 0.99 -7.60
N TYR A 126 20.85 1.97 -6.83
CA TYR A 126 20.63 1.83 -5.40
C TYR A 126 19.27 1.19 -5.17
N LYS A 127 19.31 -0.03 -4.62
CA LYS A 127 18.14 -0.92 -4.54
C LYS A 127 18.03 -1.57 -3.17
N ALA A 128 16.80 -1.76 -2.73
CA ALA A 128 16.44 -2.60 -1.59
C ALA A 128 15.66 -3.82 -2.07
N LYS A 129 15.83 -4.95 -1.38
CA LYS A 129 15.24 -6.23 -1.79
C LYS A 129 13.81 -6.36 -1.22
N HIS A 130 12.84 -6.54 -2.11
CA HIS A 130 11.50 -7.01 -1.79
C HIS A 130 11.46 -8.54 -1.89
N ASP A 131 10.81 -9.22 -0.93
CA ASP A 131 10.78 -10.69 -0.89
C ASP A 131 10.10 -11.32 -2.12
N GLY A 132 8.92 -10.81 -2.52
CA GLY A 132 8.24 -11.24 -3.74
C GLY A 132 8.79 -10.67 -5.05
N PHE A 133 9.20 -9.39 -5.08
CA PHE A 133 9.49 -8.68 -6.33
C PHE A 133 10.97 -8.52 -6.67
N GLY A 134 11.88 -8.96 -5.81
CA GLY A 134 13.32 -8.88 -6.03
C GLY A 134 13.87 -7.50 -5.72
N TRP A 135 14.93 -7.09 -6.41
CA TRP A 135 15.60 -5.82 -6.11
C TRP A 135 14.93 -4.66 -6.83
N LEU A 136 14.40 -3.74 -6.03
CA LEU A 136 13.67 -2.57 -6.49
C LEU A 136 14.46 -1.30 -6.18
N ASN A 137 14.48 -0.38 -7.13
CA ASN A 137 15.03 0.96 -6.90
C ASN A 137 14.01 1.87 -6.18
N ALA A 138 14.44 3.08 -5.84
CA ALA A 138 13.59 4.05 -5.13
C ALA A 138 12.29 4.36 -5.89
N ARG A 139 12.37 4.61 -7.20
CA ARG A 139 11.20 4.89 -8.06
C ARG A 139 10.21 3.73 -8.03
N GLU A 140 10.70 2.50 -8.13
CA GLU A 140 9.89 1.29 -8.13
C GLU A 140 9.18 1.07 -6.79
N TRP A 141 9.86 1.27 -5.67
CA TRP A 141 9.22 1.26 -4.34
C TRP A 141 8.15 2.35 -4.19
N PHE A 142 8.42 3.54 -4.70
CA PHE A 142 7.46 4.64 -4.69
C PHE A 142 6.21 4.32 -5.52
N ASP A 143 6.39 3.78 -6.72
CA ASP A 143 5.29 3.47 -7.64
C ASP A 143 4.41 2.32 -7.11
N LEU A 144 4.98 1.36 -6.37
CA LEU A 144 4.21 0.28 -5.72
C LEU A 144 3.09 0.81 -4.82
N ILE A 145 3.26 1.97 -4.19
CA ILE A 145 2.25 2.57 -3.31
C ILE A 145 0.97 2.85 -4.11
N SER A 146 1.09 3.48 -5.28
CA SER A 146 -0.07 3.79 -6.13
C SER A 146 -0.72 2.52 -6.68
N MET A 147 0.10 1.53 -7.06
CA MET A 147 -0.38 0.22 -7.51
C MET A 147 -1.16 -0.50 -6.40
N HIS A 148 -0.67 -0.42 -5.16
CA HIS A 148 -1.25 -1.06 -3.97
C HIS A 148 -2.58 -0.42 -3.60
N PHE A 149 -2.63 0.90 -3.48
CA PHE A 149 -3.86 1.65 -3.26
C PHE A 149 -4.92 1.34 -4.34
N THR A 150 -4.52 1.29 -5.60
CA THR A 150 -5.42 0.98 -6.72
C THR A 150 -5.97 -0.44 -6.63
N HIS A 151 -5.12 -1.42 -6.32
CA HIS A 151 -5.51 -2.82 -6.14
C HIS A 151 -6.60 -2.97 -5.07
N HIS A 152 -6.41 -2.29 -3.92
CA HIS A 152 -7.34 -2.39 -2.80
C HIS A 152 -8.67 -1.66 -2.99
N LEU A 153 -8.84 -0.82 -4.03
CA LEU A 153 -10.16 -0.25 -4.36
C LEU A 153 -11.18 -1.35 -4.69
N ARG A 154 -10.75 -2.46 -5.29
CA ARG A 154 -11.63 -3.60 -5.55
C ARG A 154 -12.03 -4.30 -4.25
N GLN A 155 -11.06 -4.60 -3.38
CA GLN A 155 -11.33 -5.26 -2.12
C GLN A 155 -12.24 -4.39 -1.24
N LYS A 156 -11.99 -3.07 -1.21
CA LYS A 156 -12.85 -2.11 -0.53
C LYS A 156 -14.31 -2.23 -0.99
N ARG A 157 -14.58 -2.19 -2.30
CA ARG A 157 -15.95 -2.36 -2.85
C ARG A 157 -16.57 -3.69 -2.43
N GLU A 158 -15.81 -4.78 -2.48
CA GLU A 158 -16.29 -6.10 -2.04
C GLU A 158 -16.65 -6.12 -0.54
N LEU A 159 -15.93 -5.37 0.29
CA LEU A 159 -16.21 -5.23 1.73
C LEU A 159 -17.42 -4.33 2.01
N GLU A 160 -17.54 -3.22 1.30
CA GLU A 160 -18.69 -2.30 1.37
C GLU A 160 -20.01 -2.99 0.99
N GLN A 161 -19.99 -3.86 -0.02
CA GLN A 161 -21.15 -4.68 -0.40
C GLN A 161 -21.65 -5.57 0.75
N ASN A 162 -20.76 -6.10 1.59
CA ASN A 162 -21.18 -6.90 2.76
C ASN A 162 -21.88 -6.07 3.85
N LEU A 163 -21.74 -4.74 3.80
CA LEU A 163 -22.36 -3.77 4.70
C LEU A 163 -23.55 -3.04 4.07
N ASN A 164 -23.91 -3.35 2.82
CA ASN A 164 -24.91 -2.63 2.02
C ASN A 164 -24.59 -1.13 1.88
N LEU A 165 -23.31 -0.79 1.73
CA LEU A 165 -22.84 0.56 1.43
C LEU A 165 -22.55 0.58 -0.07
N GLU A 166 -23.40 1.24 -0.85
CA GLU A 166 -23.18 1.48 -2.29
C GLU A 166 -22.67 2.90 -2.55
#